data_AF-A0A3M1Z6P9-F1
#
_entry.id   AF-A0A3M1Z6P9-F1
#
_cell.length_a   1.000
_cell.length_b   1.000
_cell.length_c   1.000
_cell.angle_alpha   90.00
_cell.angle_beta   90.00
_cell.angle_gamma   90.00
#
_symmetry.space_group_name_H-M   'P 1'
#
loop_
_entity.id
_entity.type
_entity.pdbx_description
1 polymer ?
#
loop_
_entity_poly.entity_id
_entity_poly.type
_entity_poly.pdbx_seq_one_letter_code
_entity_poly.pdbx_strand_id
1 'polypeptide(L)'
;MNQTITQIRQILVVFLFLATLPLSAQLECTIKIMEDGSTYGVYVRPMAEISPSPLAVTGTGQITVVVPTGFEITDFKCAGGLWLQNARVNAPAENPGKDYVTFGFSYDEPPILYVSGQETLLFSFKNGNEYTEPIALIDNETDPFAQIPNSVGCNPGNELSVFDAPRGKAVYRYYGNYQSETLPFASAQKADKTNN
;
A
#
# COMPACT_ATOMS: atom_id res chain seq x y z
N MET A 1 10.04 38.79 -40.82
CA MET A 1 8.76 38.14 -40.45
C MET A 1 8.88 36.62 -40.27
N ASN A 2 9.73 35.92 -41.02
CA ASN A 2 9.85 34.44 -40.92
C ASN A 2 10.63 33.91 -39.70
N GLN A 3 11.60 34.65 -39.15
CA GLN A 3 12.34 34.18 -37.96
C GLN A 3 11.48 34.18 -36.68
N THR A 4 10.60 35.17 -36.53
CA THR A 4 9.74 35.33 -35.36
C THR A 4 8.73 34.18 -35.24
N ILE A 5 8.20 33.70 -36.37
CA ILE A 5 7.25 32.58 -36.41
C ILE A 5 7.94 31.25 -36.05
N THR A 6 9.18 31.04 -36.51
CA THR A 6 9.96 29.83 -36.17
C THR A 6 10.35 29.78 -34.69
N GLN A 7 10.71 30.92 -34.09
CA GLN A 7 11.01 31.00 -32.66
C GLN A 7 9.78 30.74 -31.78
N ILE A 8 8.61 31.29 -32.15
CA ILE A 8 7.35 31.02 -31.44
C ILE A 8 6.99 29.53 -31.49
N ARG A 9 7.21 28.87 -32.65
CA ARG A 9 6.94 27.43 -32.83
C ARG A 9 7.88 26.55 -32.00
N GLN A 10 9.14 26.93 -31.84
CA GLN A 10 10.11 26.22 -30.99
C GLN A 10 9.80 26.40 -29.49
N ILE A 11 9.39 27.60 -29.07
CA ILE A 11 8.98 27.86 -27.68
C ILE A 11 7.73 27.04 -27.32
N LEU A 12 6.75 26.94 -28.23
CA LEU A 12 5.53 26.17 -28.01
C LEU A 12 5.79 24.65 -27.85
N VAL A 13 6.76 24.09 -28.57
CA VAL A 13 7.14 22.66 -28.44
C VAL A 13 7.88 22.38 -27.14
N VAL A 14 8.74 23.30 -26.68
CA VAL A 14 9.42 23.20 -25.37
C VAL A 14 8.41 23.34 -24.21
N PHE A 15 7.43 24.22 -24.34
CA PHE A 15 6.37 24.39 -23.34
C PHE A 15 5.42 23.16 -23.28
N LEU A 16 5.17 22.49 -24.41
CA LEU A 16 4.35 21.28 -24.45
C LEU A 16 5.03 20.07 -23.77
N PHE A 17 6.37 19.99 -23.81
CA PHE A 17 7.14 18.96 -23.09
C PHE A 17 7.29 19.24 -21.59
N LEU A 18 7.17 20.49 -21.14
CA LEU A 18 7.23 20.86 -19.72
C LEU A 18 5.90 20.70 -18.97
N ALA A 19 4.79 20.48 -19.69
CA ALA A 19 3.44 20.48 -19.11
C ALA A 19 2.96 19.11 -18.60
N THR A 20 3.74 18.04 -18.78
CA THR A 20 3.40 16.71 -18.23
C THR A 20 4.23 16.44 -16.97
N LEU A 21 3.95 17.17 -15.89
CA LEU A 21 4.39 16.69 -14.58
C LEU A 21 3.49 15.50 -14.23
N PRO A 22 4.02 14.27 -14.12
CA PRO A 22 3.22 13.18 -13.58
C PRO A 22 2.75 13.59 -12.18
N LEU A 23 1.46 13.39 -11.92
CA LEU A 23 0.96 13.33 -10.56
C LEU A 23 1.56 12.05 -9.97
N SER A 24 2.80 12.12 -9.50
CA SER A 24 3.49 10.94 -8.99
C SER A 24 2.64 10.34 -7.87
N ALA A 25 2.55 9.03 -7.80
CA ALA A 25 2.22 8.38 -6.54
C ALA A 25 3.48 8.37 -5.66
N GLN A 26 3.33 8.47 -4.34
CA GLN A 26 4.46 8.68 -3.41
C GLN A 26 4.29 7.97 -2.05
N LEU A 27 3.30 7.10 -1.89
CA LEU A 27 3.08 6.34 -0.67
C LEU A 27 3.37 4.88 -0.97
N GLU A 28 4.37 4.31 -0.33
CA GLU A 28 4.67 2.89 -0.44
C GLU A 28 4.07 2.14 0.74
N CYS A 29 3.63 0.90 0.52
CA CYS A 29 3.14 0.03 1.60
C CYS A 29 4.00 -1.22 1.77
N THR A 30 3.86 -1.88 2.91
CA THR A 30 4.49 -3.17 3.17
C THR A 30 3.72 -3.95 4.23
N ILE A 31 3.99 -5.24 4.31
CA ILE A 31 3.60 -6.12 5.39
C ILE A 31 4.83 -6.80 5.98
N LYS A 32 4.91 -6.86 7.31
CA LYS A 32 6.04 -7.47 8.03
C LYS A 32 5.56 -8.17 9.29
N ILE A 33 6.36 -9.11 9.77
CA ILE A 33 6.22 -9.64 11.13
C ILE A 33 6.80 -8.59 12.10
N MET A 34 6.04 -8.25 13.14
CA MET A 34 6.43 -7.32 14.19
C MET A 34 7.46 -7.95 15.14
N GLU A 35 8.01 -7.15 16.05
CA GLU A 35 9.05 -7.57 17.01
C GLU A 35 8.63 -8.75 17.90
N ASP A 36 7.33 -8.93 18.14
CA ASP A 36 6.79 -10.06 18.91
C ASP A 36 6.87 -11.41 18.19
N GLY A 37 7.28 -11.43 16.91
CA GLY A 37 7.45 -12.62 16.11
C GLY A 37 6.16 -13.36 15.77
N SER A 38 4.98 -12.79 16.07
CA SER A 38 3.67 -13.45 15.91
C SER A 38 2.60 -12.58 15.27
N THR A 39 2.80 -11.27 15.24
CA THR A 39 1.86 -10.29 14.71
C THR A 39 2.35 -9.79 13.36
N TYR A 40 1.47 -9.74 12.37
CA TYR A 40 1.70 -9.05 11.12
C TYR A 40 1.29 -7.59 11.26
N GLY A 41 2.18 -6.67 10.89
CA GLY A 41 1.91 -5.25 10.77
C GLY A 41 1.88 -4.83 9.31
N VAL A 42 0.88 -4.02 8.94
CA VAL A 42 0.78 -3.36 7.64
C VAL A 42 1.13 -1.90 7.81
N TYR A 43 2.07 -1.42 7.01
CA TYR A 43 2.64 -0.08 7.14
C TYR A 43 2.51 0.72 5.86
N VAL A 44 2.41 2.04 6.01
CA VAL A 44 2.63 3.02 4.95
C VAL A 44 3.92 3.79 5.20
N ARG A 45 4.63 4.13 4.13
CA ARG A 45 5.81 4.99 4.14
C ARG A 45 5.72 6.03 3.03
N PRO A 46 5.63 7.32 3.35
CA PRO A 46 5.87 8.39 2.39
C PRO A 46 7.28 8.28 1.81
N MET A 47 7.42 8.37 0.49
CA MET A 47 8.73 8.45 -0.16
C MET A 47 9.51 9.68 0.35
N ALA A 48 10.84 9.60 0.34
CA ALA A 48 11.70 10.61 0.97
C ALA A 48 11.62 12.00 0.29
N GLU A 49 11.09 12.05 -0.92
CA GLU A 49 10.93 13.25 -1.74
C GLU A 49 9.69 14.08 -1.34
N ILE A 50 8.77 13.51 -0.56
CA ILE A 50 7.58 14.23 -0.06
C ILE A 50 7.70 14.52 1.41
N SER A 51 7.06 15.60 1.86
CA SER A 51 6.99 15.93 3.28
C SER A 51 5.56 16.29 3.64
N PRO A 52 4.68 15.30 3.85
CA PRO A 52 3.32 15.55 4.27
C PRO A 52 3.27 16.43 5.52
N SER A 53 2.28 17.31 5.62
CA SER A 53 2.04 18.05 6.85
C SER A 53 1.41 17.14 7.92
N PRO A 54 1.53 17.49 9.22
CA PRO A 54 0.84 16.78 10.29
C PRO A 54 -0.69 16.85 10.23
N LEU A 55 -1.26 17.65 9.31
CA LEU A 55 -2.69 17.80 9.07
C LEU A 55 -3.10 17.18 7.72
N ALA A 56 -2.24 16.33 7.13
CA ALA A 56 -2.62 15.51 6.00
C ALA A 56 -3.72 14.54 6.43
N VAL A 57 -4.76 14.40 5.61
CA VAL A 57 -5.95 13.59 5.89
C VAL A 57 -6.07 12.48 4.87
N THR A 58 -6.23 11.26 5.34
CA THR A 58 -6.50 10.10 4.49
C THR A 58 -7.94 10.17 3.98
N GLY A 59 -8.11 10.22 2.66
CA GLY A 59 -9.42 10.30 2.03
C GLY A 59 -9.99 8.93 1.67
N THR A 60 -9.17 8.07 1.08
CA THR A 60 -9.53 6.72 0.63
C THR A 60 -8.38 5.77 0.87
N GLY A 61 -8.70 4.49 1.05
CA GLY A 61 -7.71 3.44 1.18
C GLY A 61 -8.31 2.06 1.02
N GLN A 62 -7.55 1.19 0.37
CA GLN A 62 -7.81 -0.23 0.25
C GLN A 62 -6.47 -0.95 0.30
N ILE A 63 -6.30 -1.89 1.23
CA ILE A 63 -5.11 -2.75 1.27
C ILE A 63 -5.56 -4.20 1.20
N THR A 64 -5.04 -4.96 0.25
CA THR A 64 -5.32 -6.39 0.08
C THR A 64 -4.11 -7.21 0.45
N VAL A 65 -4.33 -8.17 1.36
CA VAL A 65 -3.33 -9.15 1.78
C VAL A 65 -3.59 -10.46 1.04
N VAL A 66 -2.57 -11.00 0.40
CA VAL A 66 -2.55 -12.30 -0.25
C VAL A 66 -2.02 -13.33 0.74
N VAL A 67 -2.85 -14.31 1.05
CA VAL A 67 -2.59 -15.32 2.09
C VAL A 67 -2.83 -16.73 1.54
N PRO A 68 -2.29 -17.80 2.14
CA PRO A 68 -2.66 -19.17 1.79
C PRO A 68 -4.17 -19.40 1.90
N THR A 69 -4.72 -20.27 1.05
CA THR A 69 -6.14 -20.63 1.15
C THR A 69 -6.47 -21.24 2.51
N GLY A 70 -7.51 -20.72 3.16
CA GLY A 70 -7.92 -21.10 4.51
C GLY A 70 -7.25 -20.31 5.64
N PHE A 71 -6.40 -19.32 5.34
CA PHE A 71 -5.78 -18.46 6.36
C PHE A 71 -6.83 -17.68 7.16
N GLU A 72 -6.75 -17.78 8.49
CA GLU A 72 -7.64 -17.09 9.42
C GLU A 72 -6.95 -15.86 10.04
N ILE A 73 -7.63 -14.72 9.97
CA ILE A 73 -7.18 -13.47 10.59
C ILE A 73 -7.80 -13.38 11.99
N THR A 74 -6.95 -13.20 12.99
CA THR A 74 -7.34 -13.03 14.39
C THR A 74 -6.68 -11.80 15.00
N ASP A 75 -7.19 -11.33 16.14
CA ASP A 75 -6.61 -10.19 16.89
C ASP A 75 -6.36 -8.94 16.03
N PHE A 76 -7.28 -8.66 15.09
CA PHE A 76 -7.19 -7.50 14.21
C PHE A 76 -7.31 -6.20 15.01
N LYS A 77 -6.33 -5.30 14.83
CA LYS A 77 -6.23 -4.02 15.53
C LYS A 77 -5.86 -2.91 14.57
N CYS A 78 -6.57 -1.79 14.64
CA CYS A 78 -6.19 -0.57 13.96
C CYS A 78 -5.19 0.24 14.80
N ALA A 79 -4.24 0.91 14.15
CA ALA A 79 -3.25 1.77 14.79
C ALA A 79 -3.29 3.19 14.22
N GLY A 80 -3.26 3.32 12.89
CA GLY A 80 -3.44 4.57 12.17
C GLY A 80 -4.66 4.48 11.27
N GLY A 81 -5.65 5.32 11.53
CA GLY A 81 -6.98 5.27 10.92
C GLY A 81 -7.79 4.07 11.39
N LEU A 82 -9.06 4.06 11.00
CA LEU A 82 -9.98 2.94 11.17
C LEU A 82 -10.07 2.15 9.87
N TRP A 83 -9.79 0.86 9.97
CA TRP A 83 -9.80 -0.08 8.86
C TRP A 83 -10.77 -1.22 9.15
N LEU A 84 -11.40 -1.75 8.10
CA LEU A 84 -12.35 -2.85 8.21
C LEU A 84 -12.04 -3.89 7.14
N GLN A 85 -12.02 -5.16 7.52
CA GLN A 85 -12.06 -6.24 6.54
C GLN A 85 -13.43 -6.20 5.86
N ASN A 86 -13.49 -5.71 4.63
CA ASN A 86 -14.74 -5.44 3.92
C ASN A 86 -14.98 -6.39 2.74
N ALA A 87 -13.95 -7.12 2.30
CA ALA A 87 -14.07 -8.15 1.28
C ALA A 87 -13.07 -9.29 1.50
N ARG A 88 -13.44 -10.49 1.04
CA ARG A 88 -12.56 -11.65 0.95
C ARG A 88 -12.92 -12.45 -0.29
N VAL A 89 -11.91 -12.81 -1.09
CA VAL A 89 -12.06 -13.74 -2.21
C VAL A 89 -11.20 -14.96 -1.93
N ASN A 90 -11.82 -16.14 -1.98
CA ASN A 90 -11.14 -17.39 -1.67
C ASN A 90 -10.80 -18.11 -2.96
N ALA A 91 -9.53 -18.50 -3.13
CA ALA A 91 -9.05 -19.32 -4.24
C ALA A 91 -9.64 -18.95 -5.62
N PRO A 92 -9.45 -17.71 -6.12
CA PRO A 92 -9.92 -17.33 -7.45
C PRO A 92 -9.23 -18.19 -8.53
N ALA A 93 -9.82 -18.27 -9.72
CA ALA A 93 -9.34 -19.15 -10.78
C ALA A 93 -7.89 -18.84 -11.21
N GLU A 94 -7.49 -17.58 -11.13
CA GLU A 94 -6.16 -17.08 -11.43
C GLU A 94 -5.11 -17.52 -10.41
N ASN A 95 -5.51 -17.75 -9.16
CA ASN A 95 -4.62 -18.14 -8.07
C ASN A 95 -5.30 -19.07 -7.05
N PRO A 96 -5.54 -20.35 -7.40
CA PRO A 96 -6.37 -21.26 -6.60
C PRO A 96 -5.78 -21.66 -5.24
N GLY A 97 -4.52 -21.34 -4.97
CA GLY A 97 -3.85 -21.62 -3.69
C GLY A 97 -3.81 -20.44 -2.71
N LYS A 98 -4.39 -19.30 -3.09
CA LYS A 98 -4.36 -18.07 -2.30
C LYS A 98 -5.77 -17.53 -2.04
N ASP A 99 -5.94 -16.92 -0.89
CA ASP A 99 -7.08 -16.06 -0.58
C ASP A 99 -6.62 -14.60 -0.56
N TYR A 100 -7.52 -13.69 -0.91
CA TYR A 100 -7.30 -12.25 -0.95
C TYR A 100 -8.20 -11.61 0.10
N VAL A 101 -7.60 -11.03 1.13
CA VAL A 101 -8.32 -10.37 2.22
C VAL A 101 -8.14 -8.87 2.10
N THR A 102 -9.23 -8.15 1.85
CA THR A 102 -9.21 -6.71 1.59
C THR A 102 -9.68 -5.94 2.81
N PHE A 103 -8.89 -4.93 3.15
CA PHE A 103 -9.13 -3.98 4.23
C PHE A 103 -9.43 -2.61 3.64
N GLY A 104 -10.66 -2.16 3.80
CA GLY A 104 -11.09 -0.82 3.42
C GLY A 104 -10.83 0.18 4.54
N PHE A 105 -10.28 1.33 4.17
CA PHE A 105 -10.22 2.49 5.03
C PHE A 105 -11.63 3.03 5.28
N SER A 106 -11.94 3.36 6.53
CA SER A 106 -13.25 3.84 6.96
C SER A 106 -13.18 5.30 7.44
N TYR A 107 -12.22 5.62 8.31
CA TYR A 107 -12.11 6.94 8.93
C TYR A 107 -10.69 7.25 9.41
N ASP A 108 -10.28 8.52 9.41
CA ASP A 108 -8.91 8.94 9.79
C ASP A 108 -8.79 9.26 11.29
N GLU A 109 -9.24 8.33 12.16
CA GLU A 109 -9.14 8.47 13.63
C GLU A 109 -8.73 7.13 14.27
N PRO A 110 -7.61 7.09 15.02
CA PRO A 110 -6.64 8.18 15.16
C PRO A 110 -6.00 8.54 13.81
N PRO A 111 -5.55 9.78 13.60
CA PRO A 111 -5.02 10.21 12.30
C PRO A 111 -3.77 9.42 11.92
N ILE A 112 -3.64 9.07 10.63
CA ILE A 112 -2.41 8.49 10.10
C ILE A 112 -1.33 9.58 10.00
N LEU A 113 -0.27 9.45 10.78
CA LEU A 113 0.82 10.43 10.81
C LEU A 113 1.89 10.15 9.76
N TYR A 114 1.81 10.86 8.64
CA TYR A 114 2.76 10.69 7.55
C TYR A 114 4.07 11.45 7.78
N VAL A 115 5.16 10.71 8.02
CA VAL A 115 6.52 11.28 8.14
C VAL A 115 7.39 10.77 7.00
N SER A 116 8.07 11.70 6.31
CA SER A 116 8.95 11.40 5.17
C SER A 116 9.93 10.28 5.47
N GLY A 117 9.91 9.21 4.66
CA GLY A 117 10.80 8.06 4.78
C GLY A 117 10.59 7.19 6.01
N GLN A 118 9.58 7.46 6.85
CA GLN A 118 9.30 6.68 8.06
C GLN A 118 8.03 5.84 7.91
N GLU A 119 8.08 4.65 8.49
CA GLU A 119 6.97 3.71 8.50
C GLU A 119 5.93 4.13 9.54
N THR A 120 4.66 4.11 9.15
CA THR A 120 3.52 4.31 10.04
C THR A 120 2.65 3.07 9.99
N LEU A 121 2.39 2.48 11.16
CA LEU A 121 1.52 1.31 11.27
C LEU A 121 0.08 1.71 10.99
N LEU A 122 -0.54 1.05 10.01
CA LEU A 122 -1.96 1.22 9.68
C LEU A 122 -2.81 0.31 10.58
N PHE A 123 -2.54 -0.98 10.52
CA PHE A 123 -3.23 -2.00 11.30
C PHE A 123 -2.35 -3.24 11.45
N SER A 124 -2.73 -4.12 12.37
CA SER A 124 -2.07 -5.38 12.62
C SER A 124 -3.06 -6.52 12.85
N PHE A 125 -2.59 -7.75 12.68
CA PHE A 125 -3.37 -8.96 12.95
C PHE A 125 -2.46 -10.16 13.20
N LYS A 126 -3.04 -11.24 13.72
CA LYS A 126 -2.37 -12.52 13.94
C LYS A 126 -2.90 -13.60 13.03
N ASN A 127 -2.03 -14.58 12.82
CA ASN A 127 -2.34 -15.84 12.17
C ASN A 127 -3.15 -16.74 13.11
N GLY A 128 -4.41 -17.02 12.77
CA GLY A 128 -5.32 -17.82 13.59
C GLY A 128 -5.03 -19.33 13.59
N ASN A 129 -4.30 -19.83 12.58
CA ASN A 129 -4.09 -21.27 12.35
C ASN A 129 -2.64 -21.65 12.06
N GLU A 130 -1.68 -20.86 12.55
CA GLU A 130 -0.24 -21.17 12.57
C GLU A 130 0.42 -21.46 11.20
N TYR A 131 -0.13 -20.97 10.08
CA TYR A 131 0.55 -21.01 8.79
C TYR A 131 1.97 -20.43 8.85
N THR A 132 2.96 -21.17 8.35
CA THR A 132 4.36 -20.75 8.32
C THR A 132 4.77 -20.07 7.01
N GLU A 133 3.92 -20.17 6.00
CA GLU A 133 4.14 -19.61 4.67
C GLU A 133 4.16 -18.08 4.70
N PRO A 134 5.01 -17.44 3.88
CA PRO A 134 4.94 -16.01 3.64
C PRO A 134 3.56 -15.54 3.21
N ILE A 135 3.16 -14.38 3.71
CA ILE A 135 2.02 -13.62 3.21
C ILE A 135 2.52 -12.35 2.55
N ALA A 136 1.70 -11.77 1.69
CA ALA A 136 2.07 -10.63 0.88
C ALA A 136 1.00 -9.55 0.87
N LEU A 137 1.38 -8.32 0.55
CA LEU A 137 0.43 -7.38 -0.03
C LEU A 137 0.26 -7.70 -1.51
N ILE A 138 -0.95 -7.53 -2.05
CA ILE A 138 -1.18 -7.71 -3.48
C ILE A 138 -0.26 -6.77 -4.27
N ASP A 139 0.30 -7.27 -5.36
CA ASP A 139 1.03 -6.45 -6.33
C ASP A 139 0.08 -6.08 -7.47
N ASN A 140 -0.27 -4.80 -7.58
CA ASN A 140 -1.28 -4.34 -8.53
C ASN A 140 -0.91 -4.62 -10.00
N GLU A 141 0.38 -4.74 -10.32
CA GLU A 141 0.86 -4.88 -11.68
C GLU A 141 1.10 -6.34 -12.07
N THR A 142 1.53 -7.17 -11.12
CA THR A 142 2.02 -8.52 -11.40
C THR A 142 1.17 -9.64 -10.80
N ASP A 143 0.31 -9.36 -9.83
CA ASP A 143 -0.57 -10.38 -9.28
C ASP A 143 -1.62 -10.78 -10.34
N PRO A 144 -1.81 -12.09 -10.61
CA PRO A 144 -2.70 -12.54 -11.67
C PRO A 144 -4.17 -12.23 -11.37
N PHE A 145 -4.58 -12.15 -10.09
CA PHE A 145 -5.94 -11.76 -9.70
C PHE A 145 -6.15 -10.24 -9.77
N ALA A 146 -5.09 -9.44 -9.75
CA ALA A 146 -5.18 -7.99 -10.00
C ALA A 146 -5.43 -7.63 -11.47
N GLN A 147 -5.19 -8.56 -12.41
CA GLN A 147 -5.41 -8.31 -13.84
C GLN A 147 -6.91 -8.30 -14.18
N ILE A 148 -7.39 -7.18 -14.72
CA ILE A 148 -8.80 -6.99 -15.06
C ILE A 148 -9.03 -7.29 -16.55
N PRO A 149 -10.06 -8.07 -16.93
CA PRO A 149 -11.04 -8.72 -16.05
C PRO A 149 -10.47 -9.97 -15.35
N ASN A 150 -10.73 -10.10 -14.05
CA ASN A 150 -10.51 -11.34 -13.29
C ASN A 150 -11.81 -12.14 -13.16
N SER A 151 -11.68 -13.39 -12.70
CA SER A 151 -12.75 -14.38 -12.58
C SER A 151 -13.91 -13.96 -11.67
N VAL A 152 -13.71 -12.98 -10.80
CA VAL A 152 -14.70 -12.50 -9.83
C VAL A 152 -15.27 -11.13 -10.24
N GLY A 153 -14.68 -10.46 -11.22
CA GLY A 153 -15.12 -9.14 -11.69
C GLY A 153 -14.95 -8.03 -10.66
N CYS A 154 -13.97 -8.14 -9.75
CA CYS A 154 -13.67 -7.12 -8.73
C CYS A 154 -12.30 -6.47 -8.97
N ASN A 155 -12.01 -5.35 -8.29
CA ASN A 155 -10.67 -4.76 -8.24
C ASN A 155 -10.05 -5.03 -6.86
N PRO A 156 -9.15 -6.02 -6.73
CA PRO A 156 -8.50 -6.34 -5.46
C PRO A 156 -7.27 -5.46 -5.17
N GLY A 157 -6.87 -4.57 -6.07
CA GLY A 157 -5.62 -3.81 -5.95
C GLY A 157 -5.56 -2.90 -4.72
N ASN A 158 -4.34 -2.61 -4.28
CA ASN A 158 -4.08 -1.62 -3.26
C ASN A 158 -4.35 -0.19 -3.78
N GLU A 159 -4.89 0.65 -2.92
CA GLU A 159 -5.10 2.08 -3.14
C GLU A 159 -4.94 2.81 -1.82
N LEU A 160 -4.46 4.05 -1.88
CA LEU A 160 -4.41 4.95 -0.75
C LEU A 160 -4.35 6.36 -1.32
N SER A 161 -5.17 7.27 -0.82
CA SER A 161 -5.11 8.68 -1.19
C SER A 161 -5.17 9.57 0.03
N VAL A 162 -4.23 10.52 0.08
CA VAL A 162 -4.05 11.45 1.19
C VAL A 162 -4.11 12.86 0.65
N PHE A 163 -4.92 13.71 1.28
CA PHE A 163 -5.08 15.11 0.96
C PHE A 163 -4.37 15.99 1.99
N ASP A 164 -3.54 16.91 1.52
CA ASP A 164 -2.72 17.77 2.38
C ASP A 164 -3.00 19.24 2.05
N ALA A 165 -4.00 19.80 2.73
CA ALA A 165 -4.41 21.19 2.54
C ALA A 165 -3.27 22.20 2.84
N PRO A 166 -2.51 22.07 3.95
CA PRO A 166 -1.39 22.97 4.22
C PRO A 166 -0.28 22.94 3.16
N ARG A 167 -0.08 21.82 2.45
CA ARG A 167 0.87 21.72 1.32
C ARG A 167 0.27 22.13 -0.01
N GLY A 168 -0.50 23.21 -0.03
CA GLY A 168 -1.08 23.74 -1.26
C GLY A 168 -2.08 22.79 -1.91
N LYS A 169 -2.82 22.02 -1.10
CA LYS A 169 -3.78 21.00 -1.55
C LYS A 169 -3.12 19.84 -2.30
N ALA A 170 -1.92 19.44 -1.86
CA ALA A 170 -1.24 18.29 -2.42
C ALA A 170 -2.08 17.01 -2.23
N VAL A 171 -1.96 16.08 -3.17
CA VAL A 171 -2.57 14.75 -3.09
C VAL A 171 -1.45 13.72 -3.24
N TYR A 172 -1.28 12.89 -2.23
CA TYR A 172 -0.36 11.75 -2.28
C TYR A 172 -1.14 10.47 -2.54
N ARG A 173 -0.56 9.56 -3.32
CA ARG A 173 -1.22 8.31 -3.72
C ARG A 173 -0.33 7.09 -3.49
N TYR A 174 -0.97 5.94 -3.32
CA TYR A 174 -0.31 4.64 -3.35
C TYR A 174 0.54 4.48 -4.61
N TYR A 175 1.83 4.22 -4.42
CA TYR A 175 2.84 4.02 -5.46
C TYR A 175 3.10 2.54 -5.72
N GLY A 176 3.19 1.75 -4.66
CA GLY A 176 3.56 0.34 -4.76
C GLY A 176 3.95 -0.26 -3.42
N ASN A 177 4.43 -1.50 -3.46
CA ASN A 177 5.00 -2.19 -2.31
C ASN A 177 6.53 -2.14 -2.39
N TYR A 178 7.22 -1.72 -1.33
CA TYR A 178 8.71 -1.75 -1.30
C TYR A 178 9.28 -3.03 -0.71
N GLN A 179 8.44 -3.79 0.00
CA GLN A 179 8.68 -5.16 0.41
C GLN A 179 7.31 -5.85 0.41
N SER A 180 7.04 -6.58 -0.67
CA SER A 180 5.72 -7.14 -0.94
C SER A 180 5.40 -8.36 -0.08
N GLU A 181 6.41 -9.10 0.40
CA GLU A 181 6.22 -10.36 1.13
C GLU A 181 6.92 -10.37 2.50
N THR A 182 6.33 -11.08 3.45
CA THR A 182 6.94 -11.35 4.76
C THR A 182 8.03 -12.41 4.65
N LEU A 183 8.99 -12.39 5.57
CA LEU A 183 9.86 -13.56 5.76
C LEU A 183 9.04 -14.77 6.25
N PRO A 184 9.46 -16.02 5.96
CA PRO A 184 8.81 -17.20 6.52
C PRO A 184 8.81 -17.15 8.05
N PHE A 185 7.71 -17.56 8.68
CA PHE A 185 7.51 -17.44 10.14
C PHE A 185 8.63 -18.13 10.96
N ALA A 186 9.20 -19.23 10.44
CA ALA A 186 10.30 -19.97 11.06
C ALA A 186 11.65 -19.22 11.09
N SER A 187 11.79 -18.13 10.34
CA SER A 187 13.02 -17.32 10.30
C SER A 187 13.01 -16.13 11.28
N ALA A 188 11.83 -15.62 11.65
CA ALA A 188 11.68 -14.53 12.62
C ALA A 188 12.10 -14.96 14.04
N GLN A 189 11.90 -16.24 14.41
CA GLN A 189 12.29 -16.75 15.75
C GLN A 189 13.79 -17.00 15.93
N LYS A 190 14.60 -16.96 14.87
CA LYS A 190 16.06 -17.19 14.97
C LYS A 190 16.86 -15.92 15.24
N ALA A 191 16.30 -14.73 14.99
CA ALA A 191 17.00 -13.46 15.21
C ALA A 191 17.08 -13.07 16.71
N ASP A 192 16.17 -13.59 17.55
CA ASP A 192 16.10 -13.26 18.98
C ASP A 192 16.92 -14.21 19.88
N LYS A 193 17.47 -15.30 19.33
CA LYS A 193 18.23 -16.30 20.10
C LYS A 193 19.75 -16.19 19.99
N THR A 194 20.28 -15.16 19.32
CA THR A 194 21.73 -14.93 19.20
C THR A 194 22.26 -13.78 20.07
N ASN A 195 21.42 -13.14 20.89
CA ASN A 195 21.79 -12.03 21.77
C ASN A 195 21.59 -12.33 23.26
N ASN A 196 21.87 -13.56 23.71
CA ASN A 196 22.02 -13.90 25.14
C ASN A 196 23.21 -14.82 25.37
#